data_AF-A0A935CDY2-F1
#
_entry.id   AF-A0A935CDY2-F1
#
_cell.length_a   1.000
_cell.length_b   1.000
_cell.length_c   1.000
_cell.angle_alpha   90.00
_cell.angle_beta   90.00
_cell.angle_gamma   90.00
#
_symmetry.space_group_name_H-M   'P 1'
#
loop_
_entity.id
_entity.type
_entity.pdbx_description
1 polymer ?
#
loop_
_entity_poly.entity_id
_entity_poly.type
_entity_poly.pdbx_seq_one_letter_code
_entity_poly.pdbx_strand_id
1 'polypeptide(L)'
;MPFGPGGPGGPGGPGGRGRGPGGRGRGRGGPGGPGPFGRPGGWQQADLPSADDVAEWFAGRLPADWFIGDAQISVDREEIVVVGELPPVDGQGDSAAAAEGRISRFREQSRDERIAIATQAQERYGRKVSWGARIGERRELFTHLAVPVMTRLRQPERQVLDTLVDAGVARSRSEALAWAVALVGQHTETWLSDLRAKMAEVDKLRAQGPQL
;
A
#
# COMPACT_ATOMS: atom_id res chain seq x y z
N MET A 1 32.70 -56.05 2.97
CA MET A 1 32.03 -57.07 3.83
C MET A 1 31.09 -56.34 4.78
N PRO A 2 29.92 -56.87 5.18
CA PRO A 2 29.45 -58.24 5.02
C PRO A 2 28.08 -58.35 4.29
N PHE A 3 27.81 -59.47 3.63
CA PHE A 3 26.46 -60.06 3.59
C PHE A 3 26.57 -61.56 3.26
N GLY A 4 25.87 -62.36 4.05
CA GLY A 4 25.58 -63.77 3.83
C GLY A 4 24.90 -64.35 5.08
N PRO A 5 24.23 -65.51 4.99
CA PRO A 5 23.06 -65.77 4.13
C PRO A 5 21.93 -66.48 4.92
N GLY A 6 20.73 -66.63 4.35
CA GLY A 6 19.65 -67.34 5.05
C GLY A 6 18.40 -67.68 4.23
N GLY A 7 18.54 -68.65 3.30
CA GLY A 7 17.65 -69.82 3.11
C GLY A 7 16.21 -69.70 2.56
N PRO A 8 15.66 -70.78 1.92
CA PRO A 8 14.56 -70.69 0.94
C PRO A 8 13.31 -71.59 1.20
N GLY A 9 12.28 -71.44 0.37
CA GLY A 9 11.15 -72.39 0.14
C GLY A 9 9.85 -72.02 0.89
N GLY A 10 8.63 -72.09 0.37
CA GLY A 10 7.99 -72.73 -0.80
C GLY A 10 6.45 -72.52 -0.70
N PRO A 11 5.58 -73.15 -1.53
CA PRO A 11 4.53 -72.46 -2.31
C PRO A 11 3.04 -72.82 -2.03
N GLY A 12 2.11 -72.13 -2.73
CA GLY A 12 0.70 -72.53 -2.99
C GLY A 12 -0.35 -71.77 -2.15
N GLY A 13 -1.50 -71.26 -2.62
CA GLY A 13 -2.32 -71.38 -3.83
C GLY A 13 -3.56 -70.45 -3.71
N PRO A 14 -4.60 -70.52 -4.56
CA PRO A 14 -5.20 -69.36 -5.23
C PRO A 14 -6.67 -69.02 -4.85
N GLY A 15 -7.16 -67.85 -5.32
CA GLY A 15 -8.54 -67.72 -5.81
C GLY A 15 -9.41 -66.62 -5.17
N GLY A 16 -10.04 -65.79 -6.00
CA GLY A 16 -11.15 -64.92 -5.57
C GLY A 16 -11.38 -63.67 -6.42
N ARG A 17 -11.87 -63.83 -7.66
CA ARG A 17 -12.45 -62.74 -8.45
C ARG A 17 -13.84 -62.39 -7.92
N GLY A 18 -14.17 -61.11 -7.81
CA GLY A 18 -15.53 -60.63 -7.62
C GLY A 18 -15.71 -59.26 -8.28
N ARG A 19 -16.37 -59.23 -9.44
CA ARG A 19 -16.80 -58.02 -10.18
C ARG A 19 -18.32 -58.08 -10.29
N GLY A 20 -19.02 -57.02 -9.91
CA GLY A 20 -20.47 -56.86 -10.11
C GLY A 20 -20.96 -55.46 -9.70
N PRO A 21 -22.05 -54.93 -10.29
CA PRO A 21 -22.03 -53.58 -10.88
C PRO A 21 -23.09 -52.60 -10.33
N GLY A 22 -22.90 -51.30 -10.64
CA GLY A 22 -24.00 -50.37 -10.94
C GLY A 22 -24.61 -49.56 -9.78
N GLY A 23 -24.73 -48.24 -9.96
CA GLY A 23 -25.55 -47.38 -9.10
C GLY A 23 -25.27 -45.88 -9.25
N ARG A 24 -25.88 -45.24 -10.25
CA ARG A 24 -25.95 -43.77 -10.36
C ARG A 24 -27.01 -43.23 -9.39
N GLY A 25 -26.67 -42.15 -8.69
CA GLY A 25 -27.57 -41.02 -8.39
C GLY A 25 -28.42 -41.10 -7.12
N ARG A 26 -28.26 -40.12 -6.23
CA ARG A 26 -29.24 -39.04 -5.99
C ARG A 26 -28.73 -38.14 -4.87
N GLY A 27 -28.62 -36.85 -5.18
CA GLY A 27 -28.31 -35.81 -4.21
C GLY A 27 -29.40 -35.70 -3.15
N ARG A 28 -28.97 -35.54 -1.90
CA ARG A 28 -29.82 -35.14 -0.79
C ARG A 28 -29.61 -33.65 -0.58
N GLY A 29 -30.50 -32.84 -1.14
CA GLY A 29 -30.60 -31.42 -0.84
C GLY A 29 -31.04 -31.24 0.61
N GLY A 30 -30.18 -30.64 1.43
CA GLY A 30 -30.55 -30.06 2.71
C GLY A 30 -31.15 -28.65 2.51
N PRO A 31 -32.03 -28.19 3.41
CA PRO A 31 -32.74 -26.92 3.25
C PRO A 31 -31.74 -25.75 3.25
N GLY A 32 -31.87 -24.89 2.25
CA GLY A 32 -31.01 -23.74 2.00
C GLY A 32 -31.00 -22.76 3.17
N GLY A 33 -29.86 -22.67 3.84
CA GLY A 33 -29.46 -21.46 4.57
C GLY A 33 -29.15 -20.32 3.58
N PRO A 34 -29.13 -19.06 4.03
CA PRO A 34 -29.04 -17.90 3.16
C PRO A 34 -27.80 -17.98 2.25
N GLY A 35 -28.01 -17.81 0.95
CA GLY A 35 -26.94 -17.88 -0.05
C GLY A 35 -25.81 -16.87 0.19
N PRO A 36 -24.60 -17.13 -0.31
CA PRO A 36 -23.37 -16.41 0.06
C PRO A 36 -23.20 -15.05 -0.65
N PHE A 37 -24.29 -14.35 -0.95
CA PHE A 37 -24.25 -13.01 -1.56
C PHE A 37 -24.02 -11.88 -0.55
N GLY A 38 -23.44 -12.19 0.61
CA GLY A 38 -22.66 -11.25 1.39
C GLY A 38 -21.20 -11.65 1.30
N ARG A 39 -20.47 -11.12 0.32
CA ARG A 39 -19.02 -10.95 0.45
C ARG A 39 -18.79 -9.54 0.98
N PRO A 40 -18.61 -9.33 2.30
CA PRO A 40 -18.01 -8.09 2.75
C PRO A 40 -16.56 -8.09 2.28
N GLY A 41 -16.14 -7.01 1.63
CA GLY A 41 -14.73 -6.68 1.45
C GLY A 41 -13.96 -7.57 0.46
N GLY A 42 -13.83 -7.09 -0.77
CA GLY A 42 -12.72 -7.53 -1.62
C GLY A 42 -11.39 -7.25 -0.89
N TRP A 43 -10.55 -8.27 -0.83
CA TRP A 43 -9.17 -8.29 -0.33
C TRP A 43 -8.53 -6.90 -0.26
N GLN A 44 -8.12 -6.50 0.95
CA GLN A 44 -7.23 -5.36 1.29
C GLN A 44 -7.81 -4.22 2.13
N GLN A 45 -9.01 -4.31 2.70
CA GLN A 45 -9.27 -3.52 3.91
C GLN A 45 -8.94 -4.41 5.11
N ALA A 46 -7.73 -4.27 5.65
CA ALA A 46 -7.64 -4.45 7.09
C ALA A 46 -8.57 -3.39 7.67
N ASP A 47 -9.32 -3.71 8.73
CA ASP A 47 -10.15 -2.76 9.49
C ASP A 47 -9.24 -1.71 10.15
N LEU A 48 -8.53 -0.92 9.35
CA LEU A 48 -7.77 0.21 9.82
C LEU A 48 -8.77 1.20 10.37
N PRO A 49 -8.48 1.82 11.53
CA PRO A 49 -9.30 2.90 12.05
C PRO A 49 -9.56 3.96 10.96
N SER A 50 -10.75 4.58 11.01
CA SER A 50 -11.05 5.70 10.12
C SER A 50 -10.02 6.81 10.33
N ALA A 51 -9.70 7.51 9.24
CA ALA A 51 -8.79 8.66 9.23
C ALA A 51 -9.52 9.94 8.76
N ASP A 52 -10.86 9.99 8.84
CA ASP A 52 -11.64 11.13 8.37
C ASP A 52 -11.34 12.42 9.16
N ASP A 53 -11.02 12.29 10.45
CA ASP A 53 -10.67 13.40 11.36
C ASP A 53 -9.16 13.70 11.42
N VAL A 54 -8.35 13.03 10.57
CA VAL A 54 -6.88 13.11 10.64
C VAL A 54 -6.35 14.54 10.53
N ALA A 55 -6.94 15.35 9.65
CA ALA A 55 -6.52 16.72 9.42
C ALA A 55 -6.77 17.60 10.65
N GLU A 56 -7.96 17.51 11.25
CA GLU A 56 -8.33 18.24 12.46
C GLU A 56 -7.47 17.81 13.66
N TRP A 57 -7.20 16.50 13.75
CA TRP A 57 -6.33 15.96 14.80
C TRP A 57 -4.91 16.50 14.72
N PHE A 58 -4.31 16.54 13.51
CA PHE A 58 -2.98 17.13 13.33
C PHE A 58 -3.00 18.64 13.59
N ALA A 59 -4.02 19.38 13.14
CA ALA A 59 -4.15 20.80 13.43
C ALA A 59 -4.14 21.12 14.93
N GLY A 60 -4.77 20.27 15.76
CA GLY A 60 -4.75 20.40 17.21
C GLY A 60 -3.45 19.93 17.88
N ARG A 61 -2.62 19.11 17.21
CA ARG A 61 -1.44 18.47 17.80
C ARG A 61 -0.12 19.11 17.40
N LEU A 62 -0.06 19.72 16.22
CA LEU A 62 1.12 20.37 15.68
C LEU A 62 1.43 21.65 16.46
N PRO A 63 2.71 21.89 16.81
CA PRO A 63 3.11 23.16 17.40
C PRO A 63 2.81 24.35 16.48
N ALA A 64 2.25 25.41 17.06
CA ALA A 64 1.77 26.58 16.32
C ALA A 64 2.90 27.37 15.62
N ASP A 65 4.15 27.16 16.03
CA ASP A 65 5.35 27.85 15.52
C ASP A 65 6.07 27.08 14.41
N TRP A 66 5.62 25.87 14.06
CA TRP A 66 6.28 25.08 13.02
C TRP A 66 6.01 25.60 11.63
N PHE A 67 4.75 25.93 11.31
CA PHE A 67 4.31 26.17 9.95
C PHE A 67 3.56 27.50 9.81
N ILE A 68 3.61 28.05 8.60
CA ILE A 68 2.70 29.11 8.17
C ILE A 68 1.42 28.43 7.70
N GLY A 69 0.35 28.65 8.46
CA GLY A 69 -0.96 28.05 8.18
C GLY A 69 -1.01 26.54 8.43
N ASP A 70 -2.04 25.91 7.88
CA ASP A 70 -2.31 24.49 8.11
C ASP A 70 -1.37 23.58 7.32
N ALA A 71 -0.98 22.46 7.93
CA ALA A 71 -0.25 21.41 7.24
C ALA A 71 -1.13 20.70 6.20
N GLN A 72 -0.55 20.41 5.04
CA GLN A 72 -1.17 19.57 4.03
C GLN A 72 -1.06 18.11 4.47
N ILE A 73 -2.21 17.45 4.62
CA ILE A 73 -2.30 16.05 5.02
C ILE A 73 -2.82 15.22 3.85
N SER A 74 -2.09 14.17 3.48
CA SER A 74 -2.57 13.17 2.51
C SER A 74 -2.49 11.78 3.13
N VAL A 75 -3.53 10.97 2.92
CA VAL A 75 -3.66 9.65 3.52
C VAL A 75 -3.92 8.61 2.45
N ASP A 76 -3.17 7.52 2.49
CA ASP A 76 -3.49 6.30 1.75
C ASP A 76 -3.76 5.15 2.73
N ARG A 77 -3.63 3.92 2.25
CA ARG A 77 -3.88 2.75 3.07
C ARG A 77 -2.76 2.48 4.07
N GLU A 78 -1.52 2.79 3.74
CA GLU A 78 -0.34 2.43 4.53
C GLU A 78 0.25 3.64 5.29
N GLU A 79 0.03 4.85 4.79
CA GLU A 79 0.77 6.05 5.16
C GLU A 79 -0.13 7.30 5.29
N ILE A 80 0.19 8.11 6.28
CA ILE A 80 -0.23 9.51 6.41
C ILE A 80 1.00 10.37 6.15
N VAL A 81 0.92 11.27 5.17
CA VAL A 81 1.98 12.22 4.86
C VAL A 81 1.56 13.60 5.32
N VAL A 82 2.40 14.23 6.14
CA VAL A 82 2.21 15.56 6.72
C VAL A 82 3.25 16.51 6.14
N VAL A 83 2.82 17.54 5.42
CA VAL A 83 3.71 18.56 4.83
C VAL A 83 3.28 19.96 5.24
N GLY A 84 4.11 20.66 6.00
CA GLY A 84 3.85 22.05 6.38
C GLY A 84 4.73 23.06 5.63
N GLU A 85 4.23 24.28 5.49
CA GLU A 85 4.98 25.40 4.92
C GLU A 85 5.82 26.07 6.01
N LEU A 86 7.13 26.16 5.81
CA LEU A 86 8.00 26.87 6.74
C LEU A 86 8.07 28.36 6.37
N PRO A 87 8.37 29.23 7.35
CA PRO A 87 8.69 30.62 7.05
C PRO A 87 9.81 30.77 6.03
N PRO A 88 9.69 31.74 5.11
CA PRO A 88 10.73 32.02 4.12
C PRO A 88 12.03 32.44 4.82
N VAL A 89 13.16 32.28 4.13
CA VAL A 89 14.46 32.70 4.65
C VAL A 89 14.68 34.17 4.36
N ASP A 90 14.78 34.99 5.40
CA ASP A 90 14.95 36.44 5.26
C ASP A 90 16.27 36.82 4.57
N GLY A 91 16.21 37.79 3.66
CA GLY A 91 17.39 38.47 3.11
C GLY A 91 18.23 37.69 2.09
N GLN A 92 17.81 36.48 1.68
CA GLN A 92 18.53 35.65 0.68
C GLN A 92 17.62 35.28 -0.50
N GLY A 93 16.86 36.26 -1.00
CA GLY A 93 15.94 36.20 -2.15
C GLY A 93 15.85 34.85 -2.84
N ASP A 94 14.81 34.07 -2.52
CA ASP A 94 14.43 32.81 -3.16
C ASP A 94 15.58 31.83 -3.47
N SER A 95 16.64 31.85 -2.66
CA SER A 95 17.78 30.97 -2.86
C SER A 95 17.39 29.53 -2.51
N ALA A 96 17.38 28.66 -3.52
CA ALA A 96 17.11 27.22 -3.34
C ALA A 96 18.01 26.58 -2.25
N ALA A 97 19.27 27.00 -2.16
CA ALA A 97 20.21 26.52 -1.14
C ALA A 97 19.84 27.00 0.27
N ALA A 98 19.32 28.23 0.41
CA ALA A 98 18.83 28.73 1.69
C ALA A 98 17.59 27.96 2.13
N ALA A 99 16.66 27.68 1.20
CA ALA A 99 15.48 26.87 1.46
C ALA A 99 15.84 25.44 1.89
N GLU A 100 16.76 24.77 1.18
CA GLU A 100 17.28 23.45 1.53
C GLU A 100 17.90 23.45 2.94
N GLY A 101 18.77 24.43 3.23
CA GLY A 101 19.39 24.56 4.56
C GLY A 101 18.37 24.79 5.67
N ARG A 102 17.33 25.58 5.42
CA ARG A 102 16.25 25.86 6.39
C ARG A 102 15.37 24.64 6.64
N ILE A 103 15.03 23.89 5.59
CA ILE A 103 14.26 22.64 5.67
C ILE A 103 15.07 21.57 6.41
N SER A 104 16.34 21.40 6.08
CA SER A 104 17.25 20.46 6.76
C SER A 104 17.38 20.79 8.25
N ARG A 105 17.56 22.07 8.60
CA ARG A 105 17.59 22.51 10.00
C ARG A 105 16.29 22.18 10.74
N PHE A 106 15.14 22.46 10.14
CA PHE A 106 13.83 22.11 10.72
C PHE A 106 13.71 20.60 10.91
N ARG A 107 14.12 19.81 9.91
CA ARG A 107 14.10 18.35 9.98
C ARG A 107 14.84 17.85 11.22
N GLU A 108 16.03 18.35 11.50
CA GLU A 108 16.78 17.91 12.69
C GLU A 108 16.18 18.45 13.99
N GLN A 109 15.79 19.73 14.04
CA GLN A 109 15.32 20.38 15.27
C GLN A 109 13.98 19.84 15.79
N SER A 110 13.02 19.53 14.90
CA SER A 110 11.71 19.01 15.32
C SER A 110 11.62 17.48 15.31
N ARG A 111 12.75 16.77 15.21
CA ARG A 111 12.78 15.31 15.10
C ARG A 111 12.03 14.59 16.21
N ASP A 112 12.36 14.86 17.47
CA ASP A 112 11.82 14.12 18.61
C ASP A 112 10.31 14.36 18.79
N GLU A 113 9.88 15.60 18.62
CA GLU A 113 8.46 15.95 18.69
C GLU A 113 7.66 15.37 17.52
N ARG A 114 8.20 15.38 16.29
CA ARG A 114 7.57 14.69 15.15
C ARG A 114 7.45 13.19 15.40
N ILE A 115 8.45 12.54 16.03
CA ILE A 115 8.37 11.13 16.42
C ILE A 115 7.27 10.90 17.46
N ALA A 116 7.16 11.77 18.46
CA ALA A 116 6.13 11.66 19.49
C ALA A 116 4.72 11.81 18.90
N ILE A 117 4.51 12.78 18.01
CA ILE A 117 3.22 12.99 17.31
C ILE A 117 2.92 11.80 16.38
N ALA A 118 3.91 11.36 15.60
CA ALA A 118 3.77 10.20 14.70
C ALA A 118 3.39 8.92 15.45
N THR A 119 3.94 8.71 16.64
CA THR A 119 3.61 7.54 17.46
C THR A 119 2.15 7.56 17.90
N GLN A 120 1.65 8.69 18.40
CA GLN A 120 0.25 8.87 18.78
C GLN A 120 -0.70 8.71 17.58
N ALA A 121 -0.33 9.28 16.43
CA ALA A 121 -1.11 9.15 15.20
C ALA A 121 -1.12 7.69 14.70
N GLN A 122 0.01 6.99 14.75
CA GLN A 122 0.10 5.58 14.38
C GLN A 122 -0.77 4.69 15.27
N GLU A 123 -0.79 4.94 16.58
CA GLU A 123 -1.66 4.23 17.52
C GLU A 123 -3.14 4.47 17.23
N ARG A 124 -3.50 5.71 16.87
CA ARG A 124 -4.87 6.10 16.57
C ARG A 124 -5.36 5.58 15.22
N TYR A 125 -4.57 5.72 14.17
CA TYR A 125 -4.98 5.52 12.77
C TYR A 125 -4.44 4.24 12.14
N GLY A 126 -3.53 3.53 12.80
CA GLY A 126 -2.94 2.28 12.28
C GLY A 126 -2.08 2.44 11.02
N ARG A 127 -1.71 3.68 10.67
CA ARG A 127 -0.93 4.04 9.46
C ARG A 127 0.39 4.66 9.87
N LYS A 128 1.46 4.40 9.10
CA LYS A 128 2.75 5.07 9.32
C LYS A 128 2.63 6.57 9.05
N VAL A 129 3.38 7.38 9.77
CA VAL A 129 3.41 8.83 9.54
C VAL A 129 4.74 9.23 8.95
N SER A 130 4.66 9.96 7.85
CA SER A 130 5.79 10.54 7.16
C SER A 130 5.65 12.05 7.12
N TRP A 131 6.80 12.70 7.13
CA TRP A 131 6.90 14.14 7.33
C TRP A 131 7.58 14.79 6.15
N GLY A 132 7.20 16.02 5.86
CA GLY A 132 7.90 16.89 4.95
C GLY A 132 7.71 18.35 5.30
N ALA A 133 8.46 19.19 4.60
CA ALA A 133 8.34 20.63 4.70
C ALA A 133 8.47 21.26 3.31
N ARG A 134 7.91 22.46 3.14
CA ARG A 134 8.11 23.26 1.94
C ARG A 134 8.44 24.71 2.25
N ILE A 135 9.18 25.34 1.35
CA ILE A 135 9.41 26.79 1.29
C ILE A 135 9.27 27.19 -0.17
N GLY A 136 8.29 28.05 -0.49
CA GLY A 136 7.95 28.36 -1.88
C GLY A 136 7.61 27.09 -2.66
N GLU A 137 8.24 26.91 -3.82
CA GLU A 137 8.08 25.70 -4.65
C GLU A 137 8.93 24.51 -4.19
N ARG A 138 9.90 24.72 -3.31
CA ARG A 138 10.77 23.65 -2.82
C ARG A 138 10.05 22.84 -1.76
N ARG A 139 9.69 21.60 -2.09
CA ARG A 139 9.14 20.60 -1.17
C ARG A 139 10.12 19.46 -0.95
N GLU A 140 10.29 19.06 0.31
CA GLU A 140 11.10 17.90 0.67
C GLU A 140 10.34 17.00 1.63
N LEU A 141 10.19 15.73 1.25
CA LEU A 141 9.80 14.67 2.18
C LEU A 141 11.05 14.18 2.91
N PHE A 142 10.90 13.89 4.20
CA PHE A 142 11.93 13.27 5.00
C PHE A 142 11.91 11.76 4.73
N THR A 143 12.15 10.95 5.76
CA THR A 143 11.97 9.50 5.66
C THR A 143 10.48 9.20 5.42
N HIS A 144 10.17 8.69 4.23
CA HIS A 144 8.85 8.25 3.82
C HIS A 144 8.83 6.76 3.49
N LEU A 145 7.66 6.15 3.54
CA LEU A 145 7.47 4.72 3.44
C LEU A 145 7.62 4.26 1.99
N ALA A 146 8.45 3.24 1.78
CA ALA A 146 8.50 2.49 0.52
C ALA A 146 7.95 1.09 0.77
N VAL A 147 6.71 0.82 0.33
CA VAL A 147 6.07 -0.49 0.47
C VAL A 147 6.21 -1.27 -0.84
N PRO A 148 6.71 -2.52 -0.82
CA PRO A 148 6.73 -3.34 -2.02
C PRO A 148 5.30 -3.70 -2.44
N VAL A 149 4.98 -3.50 -3.72
CA VAL A 149 3.71 -3.91 -4.32
C VAL A 149 3.92 -5.15 -5.19
N MET A 150 3.17 -6.21 -4.93
CA MET A 150 3.24 -7.46 -5.69
C MET A 150 2.14 -7.53 -6.75
N THR A 151 2.53 -7.64 -8.02
CA THR A 151 1.60 -7.73 -9.16
C THR A 151 1.80 -9.03 -9.92
N ARG A 152 0.69 -9.71 -10.28
CA ARG A 152 0.73 -10.87 -11.18
C ARG A 152 0.73 -10.40 -12.64
N LEU A 153 1.89 -10.45 -13.28
CA LEU A 153 2.05 -10.14 -14.69
C LEU A 153 2.03 -11.41 -15.54
N ARG A 154 1.37 -11.40 -16.70
CA ARG A 154 1.44 -12.47 -17.69
C ARG A 154 2.70 -12.27 -18.55
N GLN A 155 2.92 -13.18 -19.49
CA GLN A 155 4.13 -13.15 -20.30
C GLN A 155 4.29 -11.86 -21.12
N PRO A 156 3.25 -11.32 -21.80
CA PRO A 156 3.42 -10.11 -22.59
C PRO A 156 3.83 -8.90 -21.75
N GLU A 157 3.27 -8.71 -20.56
CA GLU A 157 3.67 -7.59 -19.69
C GLU A 157 5.11 -7.80 -19.18
N ARG A 158 5.52 -9.04 -18.89
CA ARG A 158 6.92 -9.33 -18.50
C ARG A 158 7.91 -9.05 -19.62
N GLN A 159 7.56 -9.28 -20.89
CA GLN A 159 8.41 -8.96 -22.04
C GLN A 159 8.66 -7.45 -22.16
N VAL A 160 7.66 -6.61 -21.87
CA VAL A 160 7.86 -5.16 -21.83
C VAL A 160 8.91 -4.77 -20.79
N LEU A 161 8.85 -5.37 -19.59
CA LEU A 161 9.83 -5.11 -18.54
C LEU A 161 11.22 -5.62 -18.91
N ASP A 162 11.32 -6.76 -19.59
CA ASP A 162 12.60 -7.28 -20.08
C ASP A 162 13.25 -6.31 -21.08
N THR A 163 12.47 -5.77 -22.02
CA THR A 163 12.97 -4.75 -22.96
C THR A 163 13.52 -3.52 -22.25
N LEU A 164 12.88 -3.05 -21.17
CA LEU A 164 13.37 -1.90 -20.39
C LEU A 164 14.69 -2.20 -19.68
N VAL A 165 14.86 -3.44 -19.20
CA VAL A 165 16.11 -3.88 -18.57
C VAL A 165 17.22 -4.03 -19.62
N ASP A 166 16.93 -4.68 -20.74
CA ASP A 166 17.88 -4.91 -21.84
C ASP A 166 18.33 -3.59 -22.48
N ALA A 167 17.46 -2.59 -22.55
CA ALA A 167 17.78 -1.24 -23.00
C ALA A 167 18.59 -0.40 -21.99
N GLY A 168 18.85 -0.92 -20.78
CA GLY A 168 19.59 -0.22 -19.73
C GLY A 168 18.80 0.87 -19.01
N VAL A 169 17.48 0.95 -19.21
CA VAL A 169 16.61 1.92 -18.52
C VAL A 169 16.49 1.56 -17.03
N ALA A 170 16.56 0.27 -16.70
CA ALA A 170 16.48 -0.24 -15.34
C ALA A 170 17.43 -1.43 -15.13
N ARG A 171 17.90 -1.64 -13.89
CA ARG A 171 18.79 -2.76 -13.53
C ARG A 171 18.02 -4.01 -13.15
N SER A 172 16.70 -3.92 -12.97
CA SER A 172 15.82 -5.03 -12.63
C SER A 172 14.39 -4.79 -13.12
N ARG A 173 13.59 -5.85 -13.22
CA ARG A 173 12.16 -5.74 -13.57
C ARG A 173 11.37 -4.92 -12.54
N SER A 174 11.73 -4.98 -11.25
CA SER A 174 11.08 -4.16 -10.21
C SER A 174 11.39 -2.67 -10.41
N GLU A 175 12.63 -2.33 -10.75
CA GLU A 175 13.01 -0.95 -11.07
C GLU A 175 12.36 -0.47 -12.38
N ALA A 176 12.21 -1.35 -13.37
CA ALA A 176 11.48 -1.06 -14.60
C ALA A 176 9.99 -0.75 -14.34
N LEU A 177 9.35 -1.47 -13.41
CA LEU A 177 7.99 -1.18 -12.98
C LEU A 177 7.90 0.18 -12.28
N ALA A 178 8.83 0.50 -11.38
CA ALA A 178 8.88 1.80 -10.72
C ALA A 178 9.04 2.94 -11.74
N TRP A 179 9.88 2.75 -12.76
CA TRP A 179 10.04 3.68 -13.86
C TRP A 179 8.75 3.89 -14.65
N ALA A 180 8.04 2.81 -15.00
CA ALA A 180 6.77 2.89 -15.71
C ALA A 180 5.70 3.68 -14.92
N VAL A 181 5.62 3.47 -13.60
CA VAL A 181 4.72 4.23 -12.72
C VAL A 181 5.10 5.70 -12.67
N ALA A 182 6.39 6.02 -12.55
CA ALA A 182 6.87 7.40 -12.55
C ALA A 182 6.56 8.12 -13.88
N LEU A 183 6.77 7.44 -15.01
CA LEU A 183 6.45 7.98 -16.33
C LEU A 183 4.96 8.27 -16.49
N VAL A 184 4.09 7.34 -16.08
CA VAL A 184 2.65 7.57 -16.10
C VAL A 184 2.30 8.76 -15.21
N GLY A 185 2.89 8.90 -14.03
CA GLY A 185 2.69 10.05 -13.15
C GLY A 185 2.97 11.40 -13.83
N GLN A 186 4.09 11.51 -14.57
CA GLN A 186 4.48 12.74 -15.27
C GLN A 186 3.49 13.16 -16.36
N HIS A 187 2.88 12.21 -17.05
CA HIS A 187 1.98 12.51 -18.17
C HIS A 187 0.49 12.58 -17.79
N THR A 188 0.15 12.24 -16.55
CA THR A 188 -1.23 11.96 -16.16
C THR A 188 -1.70 12.77 -14.96
N GLU A 189 -0.91 13.74 -14.51
CA GLU A 189 -1.19 14.49 -13.28
C GLU A 189 -2.58 15.14 -13.28
N THR A 190 -3.01 15.67 -14.43
CA THR A 190 -4.35 16.25 -14.59
C THR A 190 -5.46 15.19 -14.49
N TRP A 191 -5.35 14.06 -15.22
CA TRP A 191 -6.38 13.02 -15.19
C TRP A 191 -6.46 12.30 -13.83
N LEU A 192 -5.33 12.07 -13.16
CA LEU A 192 -5.30 11.46 -11.83
C LEU A 192 -5.91 12.37 -10.77
N SER A 193 -5.74 13.68 -10.89
CA SER A 193 -6.36 14.66 -9.99
C SER A 193 -7.87 14.64 -10.11
N ASP A 194 -8.39 14.65 -11.35
CA ASP A 194 -9.83 14.56 -11.62
C ASP A 194 -10.43 13.24 -11.10
N LEU A 195 -9.75 12.12 -11.31
CA LEU A 195 -10.21 10.81 -10.81
C LEU A 195 -10.29 10.78 -9.29
N ARG A 196 -9.28 11.32 -8.58
CA ARG A 196 -9.30 11.39 -7.10
C ARG A 196 -10.43 12.27 -6.59
N ALA A 197 -10.65 13.43 -7.21
CA ALA A 197 -11.76 14.31 -6.85
C ALA A 197 -13.12 13.60 -7.01
N LYS A 198 -13.29 12.87 -8.12
CA LYS A 198 -14.52 12.10 -8.38
C LYS A 198 -14.70 10.93 -7.42
N MET A 199 -13.63 10.25 -7.03
CA MET A 199 -13.70 9.17 -6.04
C MET A 199 -14.05 9.70 -4.64
N ALA A 200 -13.52 10.87 -4.25
CA ALA A 200 -13.89 11.51 -2.99
C ALA A 200 -15.38 11.91 -2.94
N GLU A 201 -15.96 12.36 -4.06
CA GLU A 201 -17.41 12.59 -4.17
C GLU A 201 -18.21 11.30 -3.95
N VAL A 202 -17.78 10.18 -4.53
CA VAL A 202 -18.43 8.86 -4.36
C VAL A 202 -18.37 8.40 -2.91
N ASP A 203 -17.23 8.56 -2.25
CA ASP A 203 -17.08 8.17 -0.85
C ASP A 203 -17.92 9.05 0.09
N LYS A 204 -18.05 10.35 -0.20
CA LYS A 204 -18.98 11.25 0.50
C LYS A 204 -20.44 10.81 0.34
N LEU A 205 -20.85 10.42 -0.87
CA LEU A 205 -22.20 9.91 -1.13
C LEU A 205 -22.46 8.58 -0.39
N ARG A 206 -21.47 7.70 -0.31
CA ARG A 206 -21.56 6.46 0.47
C ARG A 206 -21.72 6.74 1.96
N ALA A 207 -20.99 7.72 2.49
CA ALA A 207 -21.08 8.13 3.90
C ALA A 207 -22.42 8.77 4.26
N GLN A 208 -23.09 9.44 3.32
CA GLN A 208 -24.39 10.06 3.54
C GLN A 208 -25.54 9.04 3.59
N GLY A 209 -25.39 7.88 2.94
CA GLY A 209 -26.38 6.80 2.92
C GLY A 209 -27.73 7.20 2.26
N PRO A 210 -28.50 6.24 1.71
CA PRO A 210 -29.87 6.53 1.31
C PRO A 210 -30.70 6.87 2.56
N GLN A 211 -31.38 8.02 2.54
CA GLN A 211 -32.44 8.34 3.51
C GLN A 211 -33.61 7.40 3.23
N LEU A 212 -33.74 6.34 4.03
CA LEU A 212 -34.94 5.50 4.11
C LEU A 212 -35.80 5.94 5.29
#